data_AF-A0AAU9X8S2-F1
#
_entry.id   AF-A0AAU9X8S2-F1
#
_cell.length_a   1.000
_cell.length_b   1.000
_cell.length_c   1.000
_cell.angle_alpha   90.00
_cell.angle_beta   90.00
_cell.angle_gamma   90.00
#
_symmetry.space_group_name_H-M   'P 1'
#
loop_
_entity.id
_entity.type
_entity.pdbx_description
1 polymer ?
#
loop_
_entity_poly.entity_id
_entity_poly.type
_entity_poly.pdbx_seq_one_letter_code
_entity_poly.pdbx_strand_id
1 'polypeptide(L)'
;MSRAQAESVIKNIIREIAQECANKGQAVSETLVAFMVKAVVLDPDNEFNVDRTLTKDDVQKLIMLCVDRLLDSQSPSLDTVKMQVYFDMNYTSRADFLEEHRRVLDQRLQPVIREITDSRARTRDELEGLYRRIVSCVLLRSGLGSPTDIAVVREATAALQSVFPQTELGTFMSLTKRDKERQLNELTLIVTGIRLFNRECGKGGEGIDDLPAILSEAVPATTQNVQTEIQNTTKLAFRYTALIEDVVANKKSLEGLNLNLVKEALINTRQHEAFLSILLNDVVGCAQQVEALESQFSARMEALKNTVQSKTAVPTAQVYPQFITLAHLWTGFQDEMVLLSVLSNILASLEPFTKIHREVLTEEVLQPYIDGLEIRTDDQRLADSSSDDDRIDGKEIDNPKIELLFHETTKNFDKLPIQYRGFCGWSLVVYDRLLIPSNPGIGVLRYKDNYYAFCDKQAAYEFSNAPESYINGVAEAAKKSPELIQLLELHTQFASITPYAQGKEPGRMIEAPVTKCDSGTQTDTHFMETNIVKSYEWNEWELRRKALKLANLRTKITHSVQTNLSNFRRDNDSQVYLPKNVETQTKRESSTNVPKPSTFVAGLRGCNSTKTTMNVVDLTLDVDQT
;
A
#
# COMPACT_ATOMS: atom_id res chain seq x y z
N MET A 1 -34.26 14.08 6.99
CA MET A 1 -33.38 15.28 6.93
C MET A 1 -32.67 15.29 5.59
N SER A 2 -32.40 16.46 5.01
CA SER A 2 -31.46 16.52 3.87
C SER A 2 -30.04 16.23 4.37
N ARG A 3 -29.18 15.61 3.55
CA ARG A 3 -27.79 15.26 3.90
C ARG A 3 -27.00 16.46 4.45
N ALA A 4 -27.24 17.65 3.89
CA ALA A 4 -26.64 18.91 4.34
C ALA A 4 -27.10 19.36 5.75
N GLN A 5 -28.35 19.08 6.14
CA GLN A 5 -28.83 19.38 7.50
C GLN A 5 -28.19 18.46 8.53
N ALA A 6 -28.04 17.17 8.22
CA ALA A 6 -27.37 16.21 9.09
C ALA A 6 -25.89 16.55 9.30
N GLU A 7 -25.18 16.93 8.24
CA GLU A 7 -23.78 17.40 8.33
C GLU A 7 -23.62 18.66 9.18
N SER A 8 -24.57 19.61 9.09
CA SER A 8 -24.55 20.81 9.93
C SER A 8 -24.78 20.50 11.41
N VAL A 9 -25.65 19.53 11.73
CA VAL A 9 -25.91 19.12 13.12
C VAL A 9 -24.66 18.44 13.71
N ILE A 10 -24.04 17.52 12.96
CA ILE A 10 -22.81 16.85 13.41
C ILE A 10 -21.67 17.84 13.65
N LYS A 11 -21.49 18.83 12.75
CA LYS A 11 -20.48 19.89 12.94
C LYS A 11 -20.72 20.72 14.21
N ASN A 12 -21.98 21.00 14.54
CA ASN A 12 -22.30 21.71 15.78
C ASN A 12 -21.98 20.86 17.01
N ILE A 13 -22.32 19.58 17.00
CA ILE A 13 -22.00 18.63 18.09
C ILE A 13 -20.48 18.54 18.30
N ILE A 14 -19.70 18.43 17.21
CA ILE A 14 -18.22 18.39 17.28
C ILE A 14 -17.67 19.65 17.96
N ARG A 15 -18.17 20.83 17.58
CA ARG A 15 -17.74 22.10 18.18
C ARG A 15 -18.12 22.21 19.66
N GLU A 16 -19.31 21.75 20.02
CA GLU A 16 -19.79 21.75 21.41
C GLU A 16 -18.92 20.86 22.29
N ILE A 17 -18.62 19.63 21.86
CA ILE A 17 -17.70 18.71 22.56
C ILE A 17 -16.31 19.33 22.70
N ALA A 18 -15.75 19.88 21.62
CA ALA A 18 -14.44 20.52 21.65
C ALA A 18 -14.39 21.69 22.65
N GLN A 19 -15.47 22.48 22.71
CA GLN A 19 -15.60 23.60 23.65
C GLN A 19 -15.74 23.11 25.10
N GLU A 20 -16.51 22.05 25.36
CA GLU A 20 -16.62 21.46 26.69
C GLU A 20 -15.30 20.89 27.21
N CYS A 21 -14.55 20.17 26.36
CA CYS A 21 -13.22 19.68 26.71
C CYS A 21 -12.27 20.85 27.00
N ALA A 22 -12.30 21.92 26.19
CA ALA A 22 -11.48 23.11 26.41
C ALA A 22 -11.81 23.81 27.72
N ASN A 23 -13.10 23.93 28.07
CA ASN A 23 -13.55 24.47 29.35
C ASN A 23 -13.05 23.65 30.56
N LYS A 24 -12.83 22.35 30.37
CA LYS A 24 -12.28 21.43 31.37
C LYS A 24 -10.75 21.31 31.30
N GLY A 25 -10.08 22.14 30.50
CA GLY A 25 -8.62 22.30 30.49
C GLY A 25 -7.87 21.45 29.45
N GLN A 26 -8.56 20.73 28.56
CA GLN A 26 -7.92 19.97 27.48
C GLN A 26 -8.36 20.47 26.10
N ALA A 27 -7.40 20.95 25.31
CA ALA A 27 -7.65 21.35 23.93
C ALA A 27 -7.59 20.12 23.00
N VAL A 28 -8.68 19.88 22.26
CA VAL A 28 -8.85 18.70 21.41
C VAL A 28 -9.13 19.17 19.97
N SER A 29 -8.54 18.50 18.97
CA SER A 29 -8.78 18.85 17.55
C SER A 29 -10.18 18.42 17.11
N GLU A 30 -10.80 19.17 16.19
CA GLU A 30 -12.11 18.80 15.61
C GLU A 30 -12.08 17.41 14.95
N THR A 31 -10.95 17.00 14.37
CA THR A 31 -10.75 15.68 13.76
C THR A 31 -10.83 14.55 14.79
N LEU A 32 -10.15 14.73 15.94
CA LEU A 32 -10.17 13.74 17.03
C LEU A 32 -11.57 13.61 17.64
N VAL A 33 -12.26 14.74 17.83
CA VAL A 33 -13.66 14.74 18.29
C VAL A 33 -14.57 14.05 17.27
N ALA A 34 -14.39 14.30 15.97
CA ALA A 34 -15.17 13.65 14.92
C ALA A 34 -14.96 12.12 14.89
N PHE A 35 -13.73 11.65 15.14
CA PHE A 35 -13.45 10.23 15.31
C PHE A 35 -14.14 9.67 16.55
N MET A 36 -14.03 10.35 17.70
CA MET A 36 -14.63 9.91 18.96
C MET A 36 -16.15 9.82 18.87
N VAL A 37 -16.81 10.81 18.26
CA VAL A 37 -18.27 10.79 18.04
C VAL A 37 -18.68 9.54 17.27
N LYS A 38 -17.92 9.16 16.23
CA LYS A 38 -18.21 7.95 15.46
C LYS A 38 -17.97 6.69 16.29
N ALA A 39 -16.86 6.61 17.01
CA ALA A 39 -16.56 5.49 17.89
C ALA A 39 -17.66 5.25 18.94
N VAL A 40 -18.13 6.31 19.60
CA VAL A 40 -19.20 6.23 20.62
C VAL A 40 -20.52 5.77 20.02
N VAL A 41 -20.85 6.22 18.80
CA VAL A 41 -22.09 5.81 18.10
C VAL A 41 -22.05 4.35 17.64
N LEU A 42 -20.87 3.82 17.31
CA LEU A 42 -20.72 2.44 16.83
C LEU A 42 -20.70 1.40 17.93
N ASP A 43 -20.30 1.80 19.13
CA ASP A 43 -20.18 0.91 20.27
C ASP A 43 -21.56 0.38 20.68
N PRO A 44 -21.79 -0.94 20.60
CA PRO A 44 -23.09 -1.54 20.90
C PRO A 44 -23.52 -1.31 22.36
N ASP A 45 -22.57 -1.12 23.28
CA ASP A 45 -22.85 -0.94 24.71
C ASP A 45 -23.48 0.44 24.99
N ASN A 46 -23.37 1.40 24.05
CA ASN A 46 -23.98 2.73 24.17
C ASN A 46 -25.44 2.81 23.67
N GLU A 47 -25.94 1.74 23.04
CA GLU A 47 -27.32 1.59 22.56
C GLU A 47 -27.80 2.67 21.57
N PHE A 48 -26.89 3.25 20.78
CA PHE A 48 -27.29 4.17 19.71
C PHE A 48 -27.81 3.40 18.49
N ASN A 49 -29.01 3.75 18.03
CA ASN A 49 -29.58 3.15 16.82
C ASN A 49 -29.23 4.01 15.59
N VAL A 50 -28.33 3.51 14.74
CA VAL A 50 -27.82 4.19 13.54
C VAL A 50 -28.93 4.51 12.52
N ASP A 51 -30.03 3.74 12.53
CA ASP A 51 -31.15 3.90 11.58
C ASP A 51 -32.21 4.93 12.01
N ARG A 52 -32.11 5.46 13.25
CA ARG A 52 -33.05 6.43 13.82
C ARG A 52 -32.42 7.82 13.87
N THR A 53 -33.23 8.86 13.67
CA THR A 53 -32.77 10.24 13.89
C THR A 53 -32.51 10.49 15.37
N LEU A 54 -31.31 10.98 15.70
CA LEU A 54 -30.93 11.36 17.06
C LEU A 54 -31.93 12.36 17.67
N THR A 55 -32.45 12.05 18.86
CA THR A 55 -33.25 12.97 19.67
C THR A 55 -32.34 13.94 20.43
N LYS A 56 -32.92 14.96 21.08
CA LYS A 56 -32.14 15.92 21.88
C LYS A 56 -31.43 15.23 23.06
N ASP A 57 -32.08 14.24 23.68
CA ASP A 57 -31.53 13.48 24.78
C ASP A 57 -30.37 12.57 24.30
N ASP A 58 -30.51 11.99 23.10
CA ASP A 58 -29.42 11.21 22.48
C ASP A 58 -28.19 12.07 22.20
N VAL A 59 -28.39 13.33 21.76
CA VAL A 59 -27.29 14.27 21.53
C VAL A 59 -26.59 14.63 22.84
N GLN A 60 -27.34 14.88 23.92
CA GLN A 60 -26.74 15.14 25.24
C GLN A 60 -25.96 13.93 25.77
N LYS A 61 -26.53 12.72 25.64
CA LYS A 61 -25.85 11.47 26.00
C LYS A 61 -24.55 11.30 25.20
N LEU A 62 -24.59 11.57 23.90
CA LEU A 62 -23.43 11.50 23.00
C LEU A 62 -22.33 12.49 23.41
N ILE A 63 -22.69 13.75 23.69
CA ILE A 63 -21.74 14.76 24.15
C ILE A 63 -21.08 14.31 25.45
N MET A 64 -21.87 13.89 26.44
CA MET A 64 -21.36 13.43 27.74
C MET A 64 -20.37 12.27 27.59
N LEU A 65 -20.75 11.21 26.84
CA LEU A 65 -19.90 10.05 26.61
C LEU A 65 -18.61 10.40 25.87
N CYS A 66 -18.67 11.29 24.87
CA CYS A 66 -17.49 11.75 24.16
C CYS A 66 -16.56 12.57 25.07
N VAL A 67 -17.11 13.49 25.85
CA VAL A 67 -16.34 14.33 26.77
C VAL A 67 -15.68 13.49 27.85
N ASP A 68 -16.40 12.52 28.44
CA ASP A 68 -15.86 11.63 29.45
C ASP A 68 -14.70 10.77 28.89
N ARG A 69 -14.86 10.20 27.69
CA ARG A 69 -13.79 9.45 27.02
C ARG A 69 -12.60 10.32 26.62
N LEU A 70 -12.82 11.55 26.16
CA LEU A 70 -11.75 12.45 25.73
C LEU A 70 -10.93 13.00 26.91
N LEU A 71 -11.55 13.11 28.08
CA LEU A 71 -10.90 13.59 29.30
C LEU A 71 -10.22 12.49 30.12
N ASP A 72 -10.43 11.21 29.78
CA ASP A 72 -9.74 10.09 30.41
C ASP A 72 -8.25 10.08 29.99
N SER A 73 -7.46 10.86 30.73
CA SER A 73 -6.02 11.00 30.50
C SER A 73 -5.19 9.79 30.94
N GLN A 74 -5.82 8.72 31.43
CA GLN A 74 -5.12 7.51 31.88
C GLN A 74 -5.42 6.29 31.00
N SER A 75 -6.21 6.45 29.93
CA SER A 75 -6.57 5.37 29.01
C SER A 75 -5.55 5.21 27.86
N PRO A 76 -4.87 4.05 27.74
CA PRO A 76 -4.04 3.74 26.59
C PRO A 76 -4.83 3.63 25.28
N SER A 77 -6.12 3.28 25.35
CA SER A 77 -7.03 3.28 24.19
C SER A 77 -7.14 4.70 23.59
N LEU A 78 -7.38 5.71 24.42
CA LEU A 78 -7.46 7.11 23.97
C LEU A 78 -6.14 7.58 23.34
N ASP A 79 -5.00 7.22 23.92
CA ASP A 79 -3.70 7.57 23.35
C ASP A 79 -3.45 6.90 22.00
N THR A 80 -3.93 5.66 21.83
CA THR A 80 -3.86 4.96 20.54
C THR A 80 -4.66 5.70 19.48
N VAL A 81 -5.88 6.16 19.81
CA VAL A 81 -6.72 6.95 18.92
C VAL A 81 -6.06 8.31 18.61
N LYS A 82 -5.49 8.99 19.59
CA LYS A 82 -4.75 10.24 19.39
C LYS A 82 -3.55 10.05 18.46
N MET A 83 -2.80 8.96 18.66
CA MET A 83 -1.66 8.59 17.83
C MET A 83 -2.08 8.32 16.38
N GLN A 84 -3.17 7.57 16.19
CA GLN A 84 -3.79 7.28 14.90
C GLN A 84 -4.21 8.54 14.14
N VAL A 85 -4.98 9.41 14.80
CA VAL A 85 -5.43 10.69 14.20
C VAL A 85 -4.23 11.60 13.91
N TYR A 86 -3.24 11.65 14.81
CA TYR A 86 -2.02 12.42 14.58
C TYR A 86 -1.27 11.92 13.35
N PHE A 87 -1.06 10.61 13.23
CA PHE A 87 -0.36 10.02 12.10
C PHE A 87 -1.11 10.29 10.79
N ASP A 88 -2.43 10.08 10.74
CA ASP A 88 -3.25 10.34 9.56
C ASP A 88 -3.23 11.81 9.11
N MET A 89 -3.10 12.75 10.04
CA MET A 89 -3.07 14.19 9.73
C MET A 89 -1.70 14.68 9.27
N ASN A 90 -0.61 14.06 9.73
CA ASN A 90 0.76 14.57 9.51
C ASN A 90 1.59 13.71 8.57
N TYR A 91 1.25 12.43 8.40
CA TYR A 91 1.92 11.52 7.49
C TYR A 91 1.21 11.45 6.14
N THR A 92 1.99 11.43 5.07
CA THR A 92 1.52 11.23 3.70
C THR A 92 2.57 10.47 2.90
N SER A 93 2.18 9.88 1.77
CA SER A 93 3.13 9.18 0.92
C SER A 93 4.25 10.12 0.45
N ARG A 94 5.44 9.56 0.24
CA ARG A 94 6.61 10.28 -0.29
C ARG A 94 6.29 11.10 -1.54
N ALA A 95 5.55 10.53 -2.49
CA ALA A 95 5.21 11.22 -3.73
C ALA A 95 4.31 12.43 -3.49
N ASP A 96 3.25 12.25 -2.70
CA ASP A 96 2.32 13.32 -2.34
C ASP A 96 3.03 14.43 -1.56
N PHE A 97 3.93 14.06 -0.64
CA PHE A 97 4.70 15.00 0.16
C PHE A 97 5.57 15.90 -0.73
N LEU A 98 6.35 15.31 -1.64
CA LEU A 98 7.26 16.05 -2.50
C LEU A 98 6.50 16.95 -3.50
N GLU A 99 5.35 16.49 -4.00
CA GLU A 99 4.48 17.31 -4.84
C GLU A 99 3.95 18.54 -4.07
N GLU A 100 3.43 18.33 -2.87
CA GLU A 100 2.90 19.41 -2.04
C GLU A 100 4.01 20.37 -1.60
N HIS A 101 5.18 19.87 -1.22
CA HIS A 101 6.34 20.68 -0.87
C HIS A 101 6.75 21.60 -2.02
N ARG A 102 6.89 21.07 -3.23
CA ARG A 102 7.22 21.85 -4.43
C ARG A 102 6.14 22.87 -4.76
N ARG A 103 4.86 22.49 -4.62
CA ARG A 103 3.72 23.40 -4.81
C ARG A 103 3.78 24.59 -3.83
N VAL A 104 4.06 24.34 -2.56
CA VAL A 104 4.17 25.38 -1.53
C VAL A 104 5.35 26.30 -1.79
N LEU A 105 6.52 25.75 -2.16
CA LEU A 105 7.68 26.55 -2.57
C LEU A 105 7.37 27.45 -3.76
N ASP A 106 6.76 26.90 -4.81
CA ASP A 106 6.37 27.68 -5.99
C ASP A 106 5.36 28.78 -5.63
N GLN A 107 4.38 28.50 -4.76
CA GLN A 107 3.42 29.50 -4.27
C GLN A 107 4.11 30.63 -3.49
N ARG A 108 5.09 30.31 -2.63
CA ARG A 108 5.86 31.31 -1.88
C ARG A 108 6.73 32.18 -2.78
N LEU A 109 7.21 31.65 -3.90
CA LEU A 109 8.02 32.37 -4.88
C LEU A 109 7.19 33.22 -5.86
N GLN A 110 5.89 32.96 -5.99
CA GLN A 110 5.01 33.69 -6.92
C GLN A 110 5.07 35.21 -6.83
N PRO A 111 5.09 35.86 -5.64
CA PRO A 111 5.15 37.32 -5.56
C PRO A 111 6.39 37.89 -6.25
N VAL A 112 7.57 37.29 -6.01
CA VAL A 112 8.85 37.69 -6.61
C VAL A 112 8.84 37.46 -8.13
N ILE A 113 8.31 36.31 -8.57
CA ILE A 113 8.18 35.98 -10.00
C ILE A 113 7.25 36.97 -10.71
N ARG A 114 6.13 37.35 -10.09
CA ARG A 114 5.20 38.36 -10.63
C ARG A 114 5.85 39.73 -10.76
N GLU A 115 6.61 40.17 -9.75
CA GLU A 115 7.34 41.43 -9.83
C GLU A 115 8.35 41.48 -10.99
N ILE A 116 9.00 40.35 -11.30
CA ILE A 116 9.94 40.26 -12.43
C ILE A 116 9.19 40.24 -13.77
N THR A 117 8.16 39.41 -13.88
CA THR A 117 7.44 39.18 -15.15
C THR A 117 6.60 40.39 -15.57
N ASP A 118 6.02 41.09 -14.62
CA ASP A 118 5.18 42.28 -14.82
C ASP A 118 6.01 43.57 -14.92
N SER A 119 7.32 43.52 -14.66
CA SER A 119 8.24 44.66 -14.78
C SER A 119 8.22 45.30 -16.17
N ARG A 120 8.36 46.64 -16.19
CA ARG A 120 8.39 47.51 -17.38
C ARG A 120 9.53 48.52 -17.27
N ALA A 121 10.71 48.06 -16.83
CA ALA A 121 11.91 48.87 -16.67
C ALA A 121 12.31 49.57 -18.00
N ARG A 122 12.58 50.87 -17.93
CA ARG A 122 13.01 51.70 -19.07
C ARG A 122 14.30 52.46 -18.78
N THR A 123 14.56 52.82 -17.53
CA THR A 123 15.80 53.51 -17.15
C THR A 123 16.90 52.50 -16.82
N ARG A 124 18.16 52.94 -16.88
CA ARG A 124 19.30 52.10 -16.51
C ARG A 124 19.18 51.58 -15.08
N ASP A 125 18.80 52.44 -14.13
CA ASP A 125 18.65 52.08 -12.73
C ASP A 125 17.53 51.06 -12.51
N GLU A 126 16.42 51.17 -13.26
CA GLU A 126 15.33 50.19 -13.23
C GLU A 126 15.75 48.83 -13.82
N LEU A 127 16.57 48.81 -14.88
CA LEU A 127 17.10 47.58 -15.47
C LEU A 127 18.08 46.89 -14.51
N GLU A 128 18.94 47.65 -13.84
CA GLU A 128 19.82 47.12 -12.78
C GLU A 128 19.01 46.57 -11.60
N GLY A 129 17.94 47.26 -11.20
CA GLY A 129 17.00 46.79 -10.17
C GLY A 129 16.29 45.50 -10.56
N LEU A 130 15.83 45.38 -11.81
CA LEU A 130 15.22 44.15 -12.34
C LEU A 130 16.23 42.99 -12.34
N TYR A 131 17.48 43.23 -12.74
CA TYR A 131 18.52 42.20 -12.73
C TYR A 131 18.79 41.68 -11.31
N ARG A 132 18.87 42.57 -10.31
CA ARG A 132 19.03 42.17 -8.89
C ARG A 132 17.86 41.31 -8.40
N ARG A 133 16.63 41.61 -8.84
CA ARG A 133 15.45 40.78 -8.53
C ARG A 133 15.54 39.40 -9.17
N ILE A 134 16.01 39.30 -10.41
CA ILE A 134 16.25 38.01 -11.07
C ILE A 134 17.28 37.19 -10.28
N VAL A 135 18.41 37.79 -9.89
CA VAL A 135 19.41 37.11 -9.05
C VAL A 135 18.80 36.64 -7.73
N SER A 136 18.00 37.48 -7.06
CA SER A 136 17.32 37.12 -5.82
C SER A 136 16.36 35.95 -6.00
N CYS A 137 15.61 35.93 -7.12
CA CYS A 137 14.71 34.83 -7.46
C CYS A 137 15.47 33.53 -7.70
N VAL A 138 16.62 33.57 -8.40
CA VAL A 138 17.48 32.41 -8.64
C VAL A 138 18.02 31.85 -7.33
N LEU A 139 18.48 32.71 -6.43
CA LEU A 139 18.96 32.28 -5.10
C LEU A 139 17.85 31.65 -4.26
N LEU A 140 16.72 32.33 -4.13
CA LEU A 140 15.58 31.83 -3.35
C LEU A 140 15.04 30.50 -3.88
N ARG A 141 15.05 30.29 -5.20
CA ARG A 141 14.56 29.04 -5.79
C ARG A 141 15.57 27.91 -5.77
N SER A 142 16.86 28.22 -5.93
CA SER A 142 17.93 27.21 -5.88
C SER A 142 18.23 26.72 -4.46
N GLY A 143 17.89 27.51 -3.44
CA GLY A 143 18.22 27.20 -2.04
C GLY A 143 19.74 27.23 -1.75
N LEU A 144 20.55 27.80 -2.65
CA LEU A 144 22.00 27.88 -2.52
C LEU A 144 22.44 29.16 -1.79
N GLY A 145 21.97 29.35 -0.56
CA GLY A 145 22.33 30.49 0.28
C GLY A 145 21.36 31.67 0.20
N SER A 146 21.58 32.66 1.08
CA SER A 146 20.65 33.78 1.27
C SER A 146 20.88 34.93 0.28
N PRO A 147 19.82 35.55 -0.27
CA PRO A 147 19.93 36.78 -1.06
C PRO A 147 20.38 38.01 -0.25
N THR A 148 20.51 37.90 1.07
CA THR A 148 21.06 38.95 1.93
C THR A 148 22.59 38.92 2.01
N ASP A 149 23.22 37.80 1.67
CA ASP A 149 24.67 37.65 1.71
C ASP A 149 25.30 38.18 0.42
N ILE A 150 26.17 39.18 0.57
CA ILE A 150 26.83 39.87 -0.53
C ILE A 150 27.75 38.91 -1.32
N ALA A 151 28.42 37.97 -0.65
CA ALA A 151 29.32 37.03 -1.32
C ALA A 151 28.53 36.06 -2.20
N VAL A 152 27.46 35.48 -1.67
CA VAL A 152 26.51 34.61 -2.39
C VAL A 152 25.88 35.33 -3.58
N VAL A 153 25.41 36.57 -3.37
CA VAL A 153 24.82 37.39 -4.44
C VAL A 153 25.83 37.70 -5.54
N ARG A 154 27.08 38.01 -5.19
CA ARG A 154 28.14 38.26 -6.18
C ARG A 154 28.44 37.03 -7.02
N GLU A 155 28.56 35.86 -6.40
CA GLU A 155 28.80 34.61 -7.12
C GLU A 155 27.63 34.26 -8.05
N ALA A 156 26.40 34.33 -7.55
CA ALA A 156 25.21 34.09 -8.35
C ALA A 156 25.03 35.11 -9.49
N THR A 157 25.40 36.38 -9.25
CA THR A 157 25.41 37.41 -10.29
C THR A 157 26.42 37.07 -11.38
N ALA A 158 27.65 36.66 -11.02
CA ALA A 158 28.67 36.27 -11.99
C ALA A 158 28.26 35.03 -12.81
N ALA A 159 27.66 34.03 -12.16
CA ALA A 159 27.12 32.85 -12.82
C ALA A 159 25.92 33.18 -13.72
N LEU A 160 25.05 34.11 -13.31
CA LEU A 160 23.95 34.58 -14.16
C LEU A 160 24.47 35.39 -15.36
N GLN A 161 25.47 36.26 -15.17
CA GLN A 161 26.05 37.07 -16.24
C GLN A 161 26.74 36.24 -17.32
N SER A 162 27.26 35.06 -17.00
CA SER A 162 27.89 34.17 -17.98
C SER A 162 26.88 33.51 -18.93
N VAL A 163 25.62 33.39 -18.50
CA VAL A 163 24.53 32.73 -19.27
C VAL A 163 23.54 33.75 -19.81
N PHE A 164 23.29 34.82 -19.07
CA PHE A 164 22.30 35.85 -19.32
C PHE A 164 22.88 37.24 -19.00
N PRO A 165 23.61 37.84 -19.96
CA PRO A 165 24.16 39.18 -19.83
C PRO A 165 23.07 40.24 -19.70
N GLN A 166 23.39 41.38 -19.07
CA GLN A 166 22.43 42.49 -18.91
C GLN A 166 21.93 43.06 -20.26
N THR A 167 22.65 42.85 -21.36
CA THR A 167 22.20 43.24 -22.70
C THR A 167 20.98 42.46 -23.18
N GLU A 168 20.76 41.25 -22.65
CA GLU A 168 19.62 40.39 -23.03
C GLU A 168 18.32 40.73 -22.27
N LEU A 169 18.38 41.66 -21.30
CA LEU A 169 17.19 42.08 -20.54
C LEU A 169 16.09 42.65 -21.45
N GLY A 170 16.48 43.35 -22.52
CA GLY A 170 15.54 43.90 -23.50
C GLY A 170 14.71 42.80 -24.18
N THR A 171 15.39 41.74 -24.62
CA THR A 171 14.75 40.56 -25.22
C THR A 171 13.87 39.85 -24.20
N PHE A 172 14.36 39.62 -22.98
CA PHE A 172 13.58 39.03 -21.89
C PHE A 172 12.28 39.79 -21.62
N MET A 173 12.34 41.13 -21.57
CA MET A 173 11.15 41.96 -21.33
C MET A 173 10.10 41.88 -22.44
N SER A 174 10.50 41.59 -23.67
CA SER A 174 9.60 41.44 -24.83
C SER A 174 8.82 40.12 -24.86
N LEU A 175 9.22 39.13 -24.06
CA LEU A 175 8.57 37.83 -23.98
C LEU A 175 7.20 37.89 -23.32
N THR A 176 6.37 36.86 -23.59
CA THR A 176 5.11 36.68 -22.88
C THR A 176 5.38 36.33 -21.40
N LYS A 177 4.39 36.55 -20.52
CA LYS A 177 4.53 36.21 -19.09
C LYS A 177 4.93 34.75 -18.88
N ARG A 178 4.29 33.82 -19.61
CA ARG A 178 4.58 32.39 -19.54
C ARG A 178 6.02 32.07 -19.99
N ASP A 179 6.50 32.72 -21.04
CA ASP A 179 7.85 32.48 -21.54
C ASP A 179 8.91 33.08 -20.59
N LYS A 180 8.63 34.24 -19.98
CA LYS A 180 9.48 34.81 -18.93
C LYS A 180 9.62 33.86 -17.74
N GLU A 181 8.51 33.29 -17.26
CA GLU A 181 8.52 32.30 -16.17
C GLU A 181 9.35 31.07 -16.56
N ARG A 182 9.15 30.54 -17.77
CA ARG A 182 9.91 29.39 -18.27
C ARG A 182 11.41 29.70 -18.37
N GLN A 183 11.78 30.88 -18.86
CA GLN A 183 13.17 31.31 -18.95
C GLN A 183 13.79 31.50 -17.55
N LEU A 184 13.04 32.05 -16.58
CA LEU A 184 13.51 32.15 -15.19
C LEU A 184 13.77 30.78 -14.58
N ASN A 185 12.93 29.79 -14.84
CA ASN A 185 13.14 28.41 -14.38
C ASN A 185 14.44 27.84 -14.96
N GLU A 186 14.63 27.99 -16.27
CA GLU A 186 15.81 27.47 -16.96
C GLU A 186 17.09 28.17 -16.49
N LEU A 187 17.08 29.50 -16.38
CA LEU A 187 18.20 30.27 -15.83
C LEU A 187 18.53 29.85 -14.40
N THR A 188 17.51 29.58 -13.57
CA THR A 188 17.72 29.08 -12.21
C THR A 188 18.48 27.76 -12.23
N LEU A 189 18.06 26.79 -13.05
CA LEU A 189 18.70 25.48 -13.13
C LEU A 189 20.15 25.58 -13.65
N ILE A 190 20.38 26.38 -14.69
CA ILE A 190 21.74 26.54 -15.24
C ILE A 190 22.66 27.23 -14.21
N VAL A 191 22.22 28.33 -13.60
CA VAL A 191 23.02 29.07 -12.61
C VAL A 191 23.31 28.20 -11.38
N THR A 192 22.34 27.41 -10.92
CA THR A 192 22.51 26.43 -9.84
C THR A 192 23.61 25.44 -10.19
N GLY A 193 23.55 24.82 -11.37
CA GLY A 193 24.58 23.88 -11.83
C GLY A 193 25.97 24.52 -11.95
N ILE A 194 26.07 25.75 -12.45
CA ILE A 194 27.35 26.49 -12.53
C ILE A 194 27.95 26.71 -11.15
N ARG A 195 27.14 27.15 -10.17
CA ARG A 195 27.61 27.37 -8.80
C ARG A 195 28.07 26.07 -8.14
N LEU A 196 27.34 24.98 -8.33
CA LEU A 196 27.76 23.65 -7.84
C LEU A 196 29.08 23.19 -8.47
N PHE A 197 29.26 23.40 -9.76
CA PHE A 197 30.53 23.08 -10.43
C PHE A 197 31.69 23.97 -9.95
N ASN A 198 31.43 25.26 -9.72
CA ASN A 198 32.45 26.19 -9.20
C ASN A 198 32.87 25.82 -7.77
N ARG A 199 31.92 25.41 -6.92
CA ARG A 199 32.19 24.84 -5.60
C ARG A 199 33.16 23.67 -5.70
N GLU A 200 32.82 22.69 -6.54
CA GLU A 200 33.62 21.49 -6.72
C GLU A 200 35.04 21.78 -7.27
N CYS A 201 35.20 22.84 -8.05
CA CYS A 201 36.50 23.27 -8.55
C CYS A 201 37.30 24.11 -7.55
N GLY A 202 36.78 24.39 -6.35
CA GLY A 202 37.39 25.28 -5.36
C GLY A 202 37.45 26.74 -5.80
N LYS A 203 36.61 27.16 -6.77
CA LYS A 203 36.56 28.52 -7.32
C LYS A 203 35.34 29.32 -6.86
N GLY A 204 34.53 28.74 -5.97
CA GLY A 204 33.27 29.29 -5.49
C GLY A 204 32.63 28.35 -4.47
N GLY A 205 31.30 28.43 -4.32
CA GLY A 205 30.55 27.62 -3.38
C GLY A 205 30.21 28.30 -2.06
N GLU A 206 30.32 29.62 -1.99
CA GLU A 206 29.98 30.37 -0.79
C GLU A 206 28.48 30.18 -0.46
N GLY A 207 28.17 29.84 0.80
CA GLY A 207 26.80 29.62 1.25
C GLY A 207 26.11 28.37 0.69
N ILE A 208 26.87 27.42 0.11
CA ILE A 208 26.34 26.11 -0.29
C ILE A 208 26.73 25.08 0.77
N ASP A 209 25.74 24.57 1.50
CA ASP A 209 25.94 23.50 2.48
C ASP A 209 26.31 22.16 1.82
N ASP A 210 27.01 21.31 2.56
CA ASP A 210 27.38 19.99 2.09
C ASP A 210 26.26 18.97 2.34
N LEU A 211 25.17 19.10 1.58
CA LEU A 211 24.00 18.22 1.73
C LEU A 211 24.33 16.73 1.67
N PRO A 212 25.20 16.23 0.76
CA PRO A 212 25.62 14.83 0.76
C PRO A 212 26.24 14.40 2.10
N ALA A 213 27.21 15.17 2.61
CA ALA A 213 27.84 14.88 3.90
C ALA A 213 26.83 14.92 5.06
N ILE A 214 25.93 15.91 5.09
CA ILE A 214 24.90 16.03 6.13
C ILE A 214 23.94 14.82 6.07
N LEU A 215 23.52 14.41 4.88
CA LEU A 215 22.60 13.28 4.69
C LEU A 215 23.26 11.94 5.00
N SER A 216 24.54 11.75 4.63
CA SER A 216 25.30 10.53 4.95
C SER A 216 25.48 10.30 6.46
N GLU A 217 25.43 11.36 7.28
CA GLU A 217 25.41 11.25 8.75
C GLU A 217 23.98 11.14 9.31
N ALA A 218 23.06 12.00 8.84
CA ALA A 218 21.72 12.12 9.39
C ALA A 218 20.84 10.89 9.10
N VAL A 219 20.96 10.28 7.92
CA VAL A 219 20.14 9.13 7.53
C VAL A 219 20.46 7.89 8.40
N PRO A 220 21.73 7.47 8.57
CA PRO A 220 22.05 6.38 9.49
C PRO A 220 21.64 6.66 10.93
N ALA A 221 21.86 7.89 11.44
CA ALA A 221 21.46 8.27 12.78
C ALA A 221 19.94 8.14 12.99
N THR A 222 19.15 8.64 12.05
CA THR A 222 17.68 8.52 12.09
C THR A 222 17.24 7.05 11.97
N THR A 223 17.87 6.28 11.09
CA THR A 223 17.60 4.84 10.94
C THR A 223 17.81 4.09 12.25
N GLN A 224 18.95 4.34 12.91
CA GLN A 224 19.28 3.71 14.20
C GLN A 224 18.30 4.12 15.30
N ASN A 225 17.90 5.39 15.35
CA ASN A 225 16.91 5.88 16.31
C ASN A 225 15.56 5.15 16.15
N VAL A 226 15.05 5.05 14.91
CA VAL A 226 13.79 4.34 14.62
C VAL A 226 13.91 2.87 14.97
N GLN A 227 15.01 2.20 14.59
CA GLN A 227 15.23 0.79 14.91
C GLN A 227 15.29 0.54 16.43
N THR A 228 15.94 1.43 17.18
CA THR A 228 16.01 1.34 18.64
C THR A 228 14.62 1.45 19.25
N GLU A 229 13.80 2.40 18.78
CA GLU A 229 12.43 2.55 19.29
C GLU A 229 11.52 1.38 18.92
N ILE A 230 11.69 0.78 17.72
CA ILE A 230 11.02 -0.47 17.33
C ILE A 230 11.43 -1.60 18.30
N GLN A 231 12.73 -1.76 18.59
CA GLN A 231 13.20 -2.79 19.53
C GLN A 231 12.63 -2.61 20.94
N ASN A 232 12.52 -1.37 21.42
CA ASN A 232 11.93 -1.09 22.73
C ASN A 232 10.42 -1.39 22.74
N THR A 233 9.72 -0.98 21.67
CA THR A 233 8.27 -1.18 21.54
C THR A 233 7.90 -2.65 21.39
N THR A 234 8.63 -3.40 20.56
CA THR A 234 8.44 -4.85 20.37
C THR A 234 8.67 -5.64 21.65
N LYS A 235 9.70 -5.31 22.44
CA LYS A 235 9.91 -5.92 23.77
C LYS A 235 8.71 -5.74 24.69
N LEU A 236 8.11 -4.54 24.72
CA LEU A 236 6.90 -4.28 25.50
C LEU A 236 5.72 -5.10 24.96
N ALA A 237 5.55 -5.14 23.65
CA ALA A 237 4.50 -5.91 23.00
C ALA A 237 4.61 -7.41 23.34
N PHE A 238 5.80 -8.00 23.26
CA PHE A 238 6.03 -9.42 23.61
C PHE A 238 5.69 -9.73 25.06
N ARG A 239 6.04 -8.81 25.98
CA ARG A 239 5.70 -8.96 27.40
C ARG A 239 4.20 -8.90 27.65
N TYR A 240 3.51 -7.93 27.04
CA TYR A 240 2.06 -7.82 27.18
C TYR A 240 1.35 -9.02 26.56
N THR A 241 1.78 -9.48 25.37
CA THR A 241 1.23 -10.68 24.74
C THR A 241 1.43 -11.91 25.63
N ALA A 242 2.66 -12.15 26.13
CA ALA A 242 2.95 -13.30 26.98
C ALA A 242 2.14 -13.29 28.29
N LEU A 243 2.00 -12.12 28.92
CA LEU A 243 1.21 -11.96 30.13
C LEU A 243 -0.28 -12.27 29.89
N ILE A 244 -0.86 -11.78 28.79
CA ILE A 244 -2.25 -12.06 28.46
C ILE A 244 -2.44 -13.55 28.11
N GLU A 245 -1.51 -14.15 27.36
CA GLU A 245 -1.50 -15.58 27.05
C GLU A 245 -1.50 -16.43 28.33
N ASP A 246 -0.64 -16.13 29.31
CA ASP A 246 -0.56 -16.85 30.59
C ASP A 246 -1.86 -16.74 31.40
N VAL A 247 -2.41 -15.53 31.50
CA VAL A 247 -3.64 -15.28 32.26
C VAL A 247 -4.82 -16.03 31.65
N VAL A 248 -4.90 -16.07 30.31
CA VAL A 248 -5.98 -16.74 29.60
C VAL A 248 -5.82 -18.27 29.66
N ALA A 249 -4.61 -18.79 29.44
CA ALA A 249 -4.33 -20.22 29.47
C ALA A 249 -4.46 -20.82 30.89
N ASN A 250 -3.90 -20.13 31.89
CA ASN A 250 -3.84 -20.63 33.27
C ASN A 250 -4.98 -20.10 34.16
N LYS A 251 -5.89 -19.27 33.62
CA LYS A 251 -7.02 -18.65 34.34
C LYS A 251 -6.59 -18.00 35.66
N LYS A 252 -5.39 -17.41 35.69
CA LYS A 252 -4.84 -16.79 36.90
C LYS A 252 -5.60 -15.51 37.21
N SER A 253 -5.91 -15.30 38.50
CA SER A 253 -6.42 -14.02 38.96
C SER A 253 -5.26 -13.05 39.09
N LEU A 254 -5.34 -11.94 38.36
CA LEU A 254 -4.42 -10.83 38.50
C LEU A 254 -4.91 -9.95 39.67
N GLU A 255 -4.53 -10.29 40.90
CA GLU A 255 -4.83 -9.43 42.04
C GLU A 255 -4.14 -8.07 41.85
N GLY A 256 -4.90 -7.02 41.55
CA GLY A 256 -4.41 -5.64 41.43
C GLY A 256 -4.07 -5.13 40.02
N LEU A 257 -4.00 -6.00 39.00
CA LEU A 257 -3.72 -5.60 37.61
C LEU A 257 -5.00 -5.67 36.76
N ASN A 258 -5.37 -4.57 36.10
CA ASN A 258 -6.50 -4.56 35.18
C ASN A 258 -6.09 -5.16 33.83
N LEU A 259 -6.60 -6.36 33.52
CA LEU A 259 -6.32 -7.04 32.24
C LEU A 259 -6.72 -6.20 31.02
N ASN A 260 -7.80 -5.41 31.10
CA ASN A 260 -8.22 -4.54 30.00
C ASN A 260 -7.17 -3.45 29.73
N LEU A 261 -6.53 -2.92 30.77
CA LEU A 261 -5.46 -1.94 30.61
C LEU A 261 -4.25 -2.54 29.88
N VAL A 262 -3.89 -3.80 30.18
CA VAL A 262 -2.80 -4.51 29.49
C VAL A 262 -3.17 -4.78 28.03
N LYS A 263 -4.43 -5.15 27.75
CA LYS A 263 -4.92 -5.34 26.37
C LYS A 263 -4.88 -4.02 25.58
N GLU A 264 -5.36 -2.92 26.15
CA GLU A 264 -5.29 -1.59 25.52
C GLU A 264 -3.84 -1.15 25.29
N ALA A 265 -2.94 -1.40 26.25
CA ALA A 265 -1.51 -1.13 26.10
C ALA A 265 -0.85 -2.00 25.01
N LEU A 266 -1.27 -3.27 24.86
CA LEU A 266 -0.83 -4.12 23.75
C LEU A 266 -1.27 -3.53 22.40
N ILE A 267 -2.53 -3.09 22.28
CA ILE A 267 -3.02 -2.47 21.05
C ILE A 267 -2.23 -1.18 20.74
N ASN A 268 -1.98 -0.34 21.74
CA ASN A 268 -1.18 0.88 21.62
C ASN A 268 0.24 0.56 21.10
N THR A 269 0.94 -0.37 21.75
CA THR A 269 2.31 -0.75 21.37
C THR A 269 2.38 -1.35 19.98
N ARG A 270 1.42 -2.21 19.59
CA ARG A 270 1.34 -2.76 18.22
C ARG A 270 1.03 -1.70 17.17
N GLN A 271 0.18 -0.73 17.49
CA GLN A 271 -0.07 0.41 16.60
C GLN A 271 1.17 1.30 16.44
N HIS A 272 1.88 1.55 17.53
CA HIS A 272 3.12 2.33 17.52
C HIS A 272 4.19 1.61 16.69
N GLU A 273 4.39 0.30 16.90
CA GLU A 273 5.26 -0.55 16.10
C GLU A 273 4.94 -0.47 14.59
N ALA A 274 3.65 -0.55 14.24
CA ALA A 274 3.21 -0.45 12.84
C ALA A 274 3.58 0.91 12.21
N PHE A 275 3.37 2.02 12.94
CA PHE A 275 3.75 3.35 12.45
C PHE A 275 5.26 3.53 12.35
N LEU A 276 6.02 3.06 13.34
CA LEU A 276 7.49 3.09 13.29
C LEU A 276 8.03 2.27 12.10
N SER A 277 7.41 1.13 11.79
CA SER A 277 7.79 0.30 10.65
C SER A 277 7.55 1.00 9.32
N ILE A 278 6.46 1.77 9.19
CA ILE A 278 6.21 2.63 8.03
C ILE A 278 7.31 3.70 7.91
N LEU A 279 7.62 4.40 8.99
CA LEU A 279 8.69 5.41 9.00
C LEU A 279 10.06 4.81 8.67
N LEU A 280 10.37 3.63 9.20
CA LEU A 280 11.62 2.93 8.90
C LEU A 280 11.76 2.63 7.41
N ASN A 281 10.70 2.11 6.77
CA ASN A 281 10.70 1.85 5.33
C ASN A 281 10.96 3.12 4.52
N ASP A 282 10.37 4.24 4.90
CA ASP A 282 10.60 5.53 4.23
C ASP A 282 12.01 6.06 4.47
N VAL A 283 12.56 5.93 5.69
CA VAL A 283 13.95 6.33 6.00
C VAL A 283 14.95 5.46 5.22
N VAL A 284 14.72 4.15 5.12
CA VAL A 284 15.52 3.25 4.28
C VAL A 284 15.40 3.64 2.80
N GLY A 285 14.21 4.01 2.34
CA GLY A 285 14.01 4.57 1.00
C GLY A 285 14.79 5.87 0.77
N CYS A 286 14.88 6.75 1.78
CA CYS A 286 15.73 7.94 1.73
C CYS A 286 17.21 7.55 1.60
N ALA A 287 17.68 6.56 2.37
CA ALA A 287 19.06 6.07 2.30
C ALA A 287 19.42 5.60 0.88
N GLN A 288 18.57 4.77 0.29
CA GLN A 288 18.76 4.26 -1.08
C GLN A 288 18.77 5.40 -2.11
N GLN A 289 17.88 6.40 -1.94
CA GLN A 289 17.82 7.53 -2.84
C GLN A 289 19.06 8.42 -2.73
N VAL A 290 19.54 8.70 -1.51
CA VAL A 290 20.75 9.51 -1.27
C VAL A 290 21.96 8.83 -1.92
N GLU A 291 22.15 7.52 -1.71
CA GLU A 291 23.24 6.77 -2.34
C GLU A 291 23.18 6.84 -3.88
N ALA A 292 21.98 6.69 -4.45
CA ALA A 292 21.77 6.81 -5.89
C ALA A 292 22.06 8.23 -6.41
N LEU A 293 21.69 9.27 -5.66
CA LEU A 293 21.95 10.66 -5.98
C LEU A 293 23.44 10.99 -5.89
N GLU A 294 24.16 10.51 -4.87
CA GLU A 294 25.60 10.72 -4.70
C GLU A 294 26.40 10.11 -5.85
N SER A 295 26.08 8.87 -6.21
CA SER A 295 26.70 8.18 -7.35
C SER A 295 26.46 8.92 -8.66
N GLN A 296 25.21 9.32 -8.93
CA GLN A 296 24.87 10.07 -10.15
C GLN A 296 25.50 11.47 -10.18
N PHE A 297 25.51 12.17 -9.05
CA PHE A 297 26.09 13.51 -8.93
C PHE A 297 27.59 13.48 -9.20
N SER A 298 28.31 12.54 -8.57
CA SER A 298 29.74 12.35 -8.75
C SER A 298 30.09 12.02 -10.21
N ALA A 299 29.38 11.06 -10.82
CA ALA A 299 29.60 10.67 -12.21
C ALA A 299 29.33 11.84 -13.19
N ARG A 300 28.26 12.62 -12.97
CA ARG A 300 27.95 13.78 -13.81
C ARG A 300 28.94 14.92 -13.62
N MET A 301 29.40 15.13 -12.39
CA MET A 301 30.41 16.13 -12.08
C MET A 301 31.75 15.82 -12.74
N GLU A 302 32.20 14.57 -12.71
CA GLU A 302 33.41 14.13 -13.42
C GLU A 302 33.28 14.28 -14.94
N ALA A 303 32.14 13.88 -15.52
CA ALA A 303 31.89 14.05 -16.96
C ALA A 303 31.95 15.54 -17.37
N LEU A 304 31.42 16.43 -16.53
CA LEU A 304 31.48 17.87 -16.75
C LEU A 304 32.91 18.41 -16.61
N LYS A 305 33.67 17.99 -15.58
CA LYS A 305 35.10 18.33 -15.42
C LYS A 305 35.89 17.93 -16.68
N ASN A 306 35.70 16.72 -17.20
CA ASN A 306 36.39 16.24 -18.41
C ASN A 306 36.01 17.04 -19.67
N THR A 307 34.73 17.44 -19.78
CA THR A 307 34.22 18.23 -20.91
C THR A 307 34.80 19.65 -20.90
N VAL A 308 34.97 20.25 -19.72
CA VAL A 308 35.45 21.64 -19.55
C VAL A 308 36.98 21.73 -19.52
N GLN A 309 37.69 20.78 -18.88
CA GLN A 309 39.16 20.82 -18.77
C GLN A 309 39.88 20.65 -20.12
N SER A 310 39.25 19.98 -21.09
CA SER A 310 39.88 19.66 -22.38
C SER A 310 39.76 20.75 -23.45
N LYS A 311 38.99 21.83 -23.21
CA LYS A 311 38.64 22.82 -24.25
C LYS A 311 38.67 24.26 -23.72
N THR A 312 39.28 25.16 -24.49
CA THR A 312 39.27 26.62 -24.22
C THR A 312 37.91 27.27 -24.39
N ALA A 313 37.02 26.66 -25.18
CA ALA A 313 35.63 27.05 -25.33
C ALA A 313 34.77 25.81 -25.56
N VAL A 314 33.69 25.66 -24.79
CA VAL A 314 32.75 24.54 -24.92
C VAL A 314 31.40 25.08 -25.42
N PRO A 315 30.77 24.45 -26.43
CA PRO A 315 29.44 24.86 -26.89
C PRO A 315 28.40 24.83 -25.76
N THR A 316 27.64 25.90 -25.59
CA THR A 316 26.58 26.01 -24.57
C THR A 316 25.55 24.88 -24.67
N ALA A 317 25.24 24.43 -25.89
CA ALA A 317 24.36 23.30 -26.16
C ALA A 317 24.83 21.96 -25.54
N GLN A 318 26.14 21.82 -25.25
CA GLN A 318 26.70 20.64 -24.59
C GLN A 318 26.75 20.78 -23.07
N VAL A 319 27.01 21.98 -22.55
CA VAL A 319 27.26 22.20 -21.11
C VAL A 319 25.98 22.48 -20.33
N TYR A 320 25.04 23.26 -20.90
CA TYR A 320 23.81 23.64 -20.20
C TYR A 320 22.97 22.43 -19.76
N PRO A 321 22.76 21.39 -20.59
CA PRO A 321 22.05 20.18 -20.14
C PRO A 321 22.73 19.48 -18.95
N GLN A 322 24.06 19.53 -18.87
CA GLN A 322 24.81 18.94 -17.75
C GLN A 322 24.62 19.74 -16.46
N PHE A 323 24.70 21.08 -16.53
CA PHE A 323 24.40 21.95 -15.39
C PHE A 323 22.96 21.79 -14.89
N ILE A 324 21.99 21.71 -15.80
CA ILE A 324 20.59 21.48 -15.45
C ILE A 324 20.43 20.13 -14.73
N THR A 325 21.11 19.08 -15.23
CA THR A 325 21.09 17.76 -14.58
C THR A 325 21.67 17.81 -13.17
N LEU A 326 22.80 18.51 -12.96
CA LEU A 326 23.38 18.70 -11.63
C LEU A 326 22.45 19.44 -10.69
N ALA A 327 21.76 20.48 -11.17
CA ALA A 327 20.77 21.21 -10.38
C ALA A 327 19.58 20.33 -9.96
N HIS A 328 19.10 19.45 -10.84
CA HIS A 328 18.06 18.48 -10.50
C HIS A 328 18.52 17.45 -9.48
N LEU A 329 19.73 16.92 -9.62
CA LEU A 329 20.31 16.00 -8.61
C LEU A 329 20.46 16.69 -7.25
N TRP A 330 20.88 17.96 -7.25
CA TRP A 330 20.97 18.75 -6.02
C TRP A 330 19.62 19.02 -5.37
N THR A 331 18.60 19.33 -6.19
CA THR A 331 17.21 19.44 -5.71
C THR A 331 16.75 18.12 -5.08
N GLY A 332 17.19 16.98 -5.63
CA GLY A 332 16.96 15.66 -5.03
C GLY A 332 17.50 15.55 -3.60
N PHE A 333 18.73 16.02 -3.34
CA PHE A 333 19.26 16.04 -1.97
C PHE A 333 18.46 16.95 -1.04
N GLN A 334 18.03 18.13 -1.52
CA GLN A 334 17.18 19.04 -0.75
C GLN A 334 15.83 18.40 -0.40
N ASP A 335 15.21 17.70 -1.35
CA ASP A 335 13.97 16.96 -1.16
C ASP A 335 14.13 15.86 -0.09
N GLU A 336 15.22 15.07 -0.12
CA GLU A 336 15.51 14.07 0.90
C GLU A 336 15.72 14.68 2.29
N MET A 337 16.42 15.82 2.37
CA MET A 337 16.69 16.49 3.64
C MET A 337 15.39 16.96 4.32
N VAL A 338 14.48 17.55 3.55
CA VAL A 338 13.19 18.02 4.07
C VAL A 338 12.33 16.83 4.48
N LEU A 339 12.31 15.75 3.68
CA LEU A 339 11.56 14.53 4.01
C LEU A 339 12.09 13.91 5.31
N LEU A 340 13.40 13.74 5.45
CA LEU A 340 14.01 13.17 6.66
C LEU A 340 13.70 14.00 7.91
N SER A 341 13.69 15.33 7.79
CA SER A 341 13.30 16.23 8.89
C SER A 341 11.84 16.00 9.32
N VAL A 342 10.92 15.86 8.36
CA VAL A 342 9.50 15.58 8.67
C VAL A 342 9.34 14.21 9.32
N LEU A 343 9.99 13.17 8.79
CA LEU A 343 9.96 11.83 9.39
C LEU A 343 10.50 11.83 10.82
N SER A 344 11.59 12.57 11.08
CA SER A 344 12.16 12.73 12.42
C SER A 344 11.21 13.46 13.38
N ASN A 345 10.51 14.49 12.88
CA ASN A 345 9.51 15.21 13.68
C ASN A 345 8.29 14.33 14.01
N ILE A 346 7.83 13.52 13.05
CA ILE A 346 6.75 12.55 13.29
C ILE A 346 7.20 11.54 14.34
N LEU A 347 8.39 10.96 14.21
CA LEU A 347 8.96 10.03 15.18
C LEU A 347 8.95 10.61 16.61
N ALA A 348 9.51 11.82 16.79
CA ALA A 348 9.55 12.49 18.09
C ALA A 348 8.14 12.79 18.64
N SER A 349 7.17 13.04 17.77
CA SER A 349 5.79 13.33 18.16
C SER A 349 4.97 12.07 18.46
N LEU A 350 5.43 10.89 18.07
CA LEU A 350 4.77 9.61 18.38
C LEU A 350 5.12 9.11 19.79
N GLU A 351 6.30 9.43 20.31
CA GLU A 351 6.78 8.98 21.62
C GLU A 351 5.79 9.29 22.78
N PRO A 352 5.20 10.50 22.89
CA PRO A 352 4.31 10.83 24.01
C PRO A 352 3.07 9.94 24.13
N PHE A 353 2.59 9.34 23.02
CA PHE A 353 1.40 8.48 23.01
C PHE A 353 1.63 7.09 23.61
N THR A 354 2.87 6.74 23.93
CA THR A 354 3.22 5.48 24.62
C THR A 354 3.52 5.69 26.10
N LYS A 355 3.61 6.96 26.53
CA LYS A 355 4.13 7.30 27.86
C LYS A 355 3.21 6.84 28.99
N ILE A 356 1.90 6.99 28.85
CA ILE A 356 0.93 6.70 29.91
C ILE A 356 0.98 5.22 30.30
N HIS A 357 0.90 4.31 29.34
CA HIS A 357 0.96 2.88 29.67
C HIS A 357 2.36 2.47 30.18
N ARG A 358 3.44 3.13 29.75
CA ARG A 358 4.81 2.89 30.29
C ARG A 358 4.94 3.36 31.75
N GLU A 359 4.25 4.44 32.13
CA GLU A 359 4.22 4.96 33.50
C GLU A 359 3.31 4.16 34.44
N VAL A 360 2.21 3.60 33.92
CA VAL A 360 1.28 2.79 34.71
C VAL A 360 1.74 1.33 34.81
N LEU A 361 2.23 0.75 33.71
CA LEU A 361 2.74 -0.63 33.63
C LEU A 361 4.27 -0.64 33.67
N THR A 362 4.83 -0.13 34.77
CA THR A 362 6.27 -0.14 35.00
C THR A 362 6.80 -1.56 35.19
N GLU A 363 8.11 -1.75 35.02
CA GLU A 363 8.78 -3.03 35.27
C GLU A 363 8.46 -3.57 36.67
N GLU A 364 8.42 -2.72 37.70
CA GLU A 364 8.11 -3.13 39.07
C GLU A 364 6.71 -3.73 39.22
N VAL A 365 5.74 -3.22 38.45
CA VAL A 365 4.35 -3.71 38.46
C VAL A 365 4.22 -5.01 37.68
N LEU A 366 4.98 -5.16 36.60
CA LEU A 366 4.91 -6.33 35.71
C LEU A 366 5.77 -7.51 36.21
N GLN A 367 6.89 -7.26 36.89
CA GLN A 367 7.85 -8.27 37.32
C GLN A 367 7.21 -9.44 38.09
N PRO A 368 6.29 -9.23 39.05
CA PRO A 368 5.68 -10.34 39.79
C PRO A 368 4.88 -11.32 38.93
N TYR A 369 4.38 -10.85 37.78
CA TYR A 369 3.58 -11.67 36.85
C TYR A 369 4.41 -12.23 35.70
N ILE A 370 5.57 -11.63 35.42
CA ILE A 370 6.52 -12.07 34.38
C ILE A 370 7.58 -13.01 34.95
N ASP A 371 7.85 -12.99 36.25
CA ASP A 371 8.85 -13.86 36.89
C ASP A 371 8.49 -15.34 36.69
N GLY A 372 9.36 -16.05 35.96
CA GLY A 372 9.18 -17.45 35.60
C GLY A 372 8.35 -17.68 34.33
N LEU A 373 7.91 -16.63 33.64
CA LEU A 373 7.23 -16.69 32.36
C LEU A 373 8.24 -16.66 31.20
N GLU A 374 8.08 -17.55 30.23
CA GLU A 374 8.84 -17.52 28.99
C GLU A 374 8.27 -16.45 28.05
N ILE A 375 8.93 -15.29 27.96
CA ILE A 375 8.56 -14.25 27.00
C ILE A 375 9.04 -14.67 25.61
N ARG A 376 8.10 -15.14 24.80
CA ARG A 376 8.36 -15.49 23.40
C ARG A 376 8.33 -14.26 22.50
N THR A 377 9.25 -14.17 21.56
CA THR A 377 9.19 -13.20 20.46
C THR A 377 8.18 -13.65 19.42
N ASP A 378 7.75 -12.74 18.55
CA ASP A 378 6.85 -13.12 17.45
C ASP A 378 7.52 -14.12 16.49
N ASP A 379 8.83 -13.98 16.22
CA ASP A 379 9.59 -14.95 15.44
C ASP A 379 9.62 -16.34 16.09
N GLN A 380 9.69 -16.40 17.43
CA GLN A 380 9.62 -17.67 18.16
C GLN A 380 8.21 -18.27 18.08
N ARG A 381 7.15 -17.46 18.22
CA ARG A 381 5.75 -17.92 18.02
C ARG A 381 5.52 -18.46 16.60
N LEU A 382 6.13 -17.81 15.61
CA LEU A 382 6.09 -18.26 14.22
C LEU A 382 6.89 -19.57 14.04
N ALA A 383 8.07 -19.68 14.63
CA ALA A 383 8.91 -20.87 14.55
C ALA A 383 8.27 -22.09 15.22
N ASP A 384 7.61 -21.91 16.37
CA ASP A 384 6.88 -22.95 17.11
C ASP A 384 5.80 -23.61 16.24
N SER A 385 5.19 -22.83 15.34
CA SER A 385 4.10 -23.25 14.46
C SER A 385 4.54 -23.55 13.02
N SER A 386 5.85 -23.60 12.76
CA SER A 386 6.42 -23.84 11.43
C SER A 386 6.84 -25.30 11.21
N SER A 387 6.47 -26.22 12.10
CA SER A 387 6.77 -27.64 11.91
C SER A 387 5.87 -28.26 10.84
N ASP A 388 6.36 -29.29 10.13
CA ASP A 388 5.55 -30.02 9.13
C ASP A 388 4.28 -30.64 9.75
N ASP A 389 4.31 -30.94 11.05
CA ASP A 389 3.15 -31.44 11.81
C ASP A 389 2.09 -30.36 12.07
N ASP A 390 2.43 -29.07 11.97
CA ASP A 390 1.51 -27.95 12.18
C ASP A 390 0.83 -27.47 10.91
N ARG A 391 1.18 -28.04 9.75
CA ARG A 391 0.55 -27.74 8.47
C ARG A 391 -0.93 -28.16 8.46
N ILE A 392 -1.81 -27.30 7.94
CA ILE A 392 -3.24 -27.58 7.87
C ILE A 392 -3.51 -28.74 6.90
N ASP A 393 -4.13 -29.82 7.39
CA ASP A 393 -4.68 -30.86 6.52
C ASP A 393 -6.00 -30.38 5.90
N GLY A 394 -6.03 -30.26 4.57
CA GLY A 394 -7.22 -29.90 3.82
C GLY A 394 -8.36 -30.91 3.95
N LYS A 395 -8.10 -32.14 4.41
CA LYS A 395 -9.14 -33.15 4.68
C LYS A 395 -9.99 -32.86 5.90
N GLU A 396 -9.48 -32.08 6.87
CA GLU A 396 -10.22 -31.70 8.07
C GLU A 396 -11.07 -30.43 7.86
N ILE A 397 -11.01 -29.84 6.67
CA ILE A 397 -11.85 -28.71 6.29
C ILE A 397 -13.12 -29.23 5.59
N ASP A 398 -14.21 -29.34 6.36
CA ASP A 398 -15.50 -29.81 5.86
C ASP A 398 -16.28 -28.76 5.02
N ASN A 399 -15.70 -27.56 4.82
CA ASN A 399 -16.37 -26.44 4.17
C ASN A 399 -15.90 -26.23 2.71
N PRO A 400 -16.73 -26.56 1.70
CA PRO A 400 -16.33 -26.48 0.29
C PRO A 400 -16.16 -25.05 -0.24
N LYS A 401 -16.52 -24.03 0.54
CA LYS A 401 -16.35 -22.61 0.18
C LYS A 401 -14.96 -22.07 0.56
N ILE A 402 -14.17 -22.86 1.29
CA ILE A 402 -12.84 -22.48 1.76
C ILE A 402 -11.81 -23.15 0.85
N GLU A 403 -10.92 -22.35 0.28
CA GLU A 403 -9.79 -22.82 -0.51
C GLU A 403 -8.52 -22.66 0.32
N LEU A 404 -7.75 -23.74 0.46
CA LEU A 404 -6.49 -23.76 1.21
C LEU A 404 -5.32 -23.47 0.27
N LEU A 405 -4.54 -22.44 0.58
CA LEU A 405 -3.40 -21.99 -0.20
C LEU A 405 -2.10 -22.21 0.57
N PHE A 406 -1.08 -22.69 -0.13
CA PHE A 406 0.27 -22.87 0.40
C PHE A 406 1.31 -22.18 -0.47
N HIS A 407 2.51 -22.02 0.07
CA HIS A 407 3.64 -21.41 -0.62
C HIS A 407 4.06 -22.22 -1.87
N GLU A 408 3.95 -23.56 -1.85
CA GLU A 408 4.33 -24.38 -3.00
C GLU A 408 3.30 -24.33 -4.14
N THR A 409 2.02 -24.16 -3.79
CA THR A 409 0.90 -24.19 -4.74
C THR A 409 0.62 -22.83 -5.37
N THR A 410 1.06 -21.72 -4.76
CA THR A 410 0.70 -20.35 -5.18
C THR A 410 1.94 -19.57 -5.62
N LYS A 411 1.97 -19.09 -6.88
CA LYS A 411 3.16 -18.37 -7.42
C LYS A 411 3.41 -17.00 -6.78
N ASN A 412 2.37 -16.33 -6.32
CA ASN A 412 2.41 -15.00 -5.72
C ASN A 412 2.07 -15.02 -4.22
N PHE A 413 2.43 -16.11 -3.53
CA PHE A 413 2.09 -16.32 -2.12
C PHE A 413 2.53 -15.15 -1.21
N ASP A 414 3.76 -14.66 -1.39
CA ASP A 414 4.32 -13.56 -0.57
C ASP A 414 3.66 -12.20 -0.83
N LYS A 415 2.85 -12.09 -1.88
CA LYS A 415 2.12 -10.87 -2.25
C LYS A 415 0.64 -10.94 -1.90
N LEU A 416 0.18 -12.02 -1.27
CA LEU A 416 -1.23 -12.17 -0.91
C LEU A 416 -1.63 -11.12 0.14
N PRO A 417 -2.74 -10.39 -0.07
CA PRO A 417 -3.24 -9.43 0.92
C PRO A 417 -3.92 -10.19 2.06
N ILE A 418 -3.13 -10.57 3.07
CA ILE A 418 -3.64 -11.22 4.29
C ILE A 418 -4.47 -10.20 5.08
N GLN A 419 -5.68 -10.60 5.47
CA GLN A 419 -6.57 -9.78 6.28
C GLN A 419 -5.99 -9.48 7.66
N TYR A 420 -6.51 -8.43 8.31
CA TYR A 420 -6.14 -8.04 9.66
C TYR A 420 -4.65 -7.74 9.82
N ARG A 421 -3.98 -7.26 8.76
CA ARG A 421 -2.52 -7.04 8.70
C ARG A 421 -1.67 -8.24 9.15
N GLY A 422 -2.17 -9.47 8.96
CA GLY A 422 -1.43 -10.68 9.36
C GLY A 422 -1.57 -11.04 10.83
N PHE A 423 -2.55 -10.50 11.57
CA PHE A 423 -2.96 -11.02 12.87
C PHE A 423 -3.98 -12.15 12.73
N CYS A 424 -3.97 -13.09 13.68
CA CYS A 424 -4.90 -14.21 13.70
C CYS A 424 -6.32 -13.76 14.10
N GLY A 425 -7.25 -13.80 13.13
CA GLY A 425 -8.65 -13.38 13.35
C GLY A 425 -9.39 -14.20 14.42
N TRP A 426 -9.04 -15.48 14.59
CA TRP A 426 -9.60 -16.33 15.64
C TRP A 426 -9.18 -15.86 17.05
N SER A 427 -7.89 -15.53 17.23
CA SER A 427 -7.35 -15.08 18.53
C SER A 427 -7.99 -13.78 19.02
N LEU A 428 -8.32 -12.88 18.09
CA LEU A 428 -9.02 -11.62 18.37
C LEU A 428 -10.41 -11.84 18.98
N VAL A 429 -11.09 -12.92 18.63
CA VAL A 429 -12.45 -13.21 19.12
C VAL A 429 -12.40 -14.08 20.38
N VAL A 430 -11.63 -15.17 20.37
CA VAL A 430 -11.63 -16.15 21.47
C VAL A 430 -10.97 -15.60 22.72
N TYR A 431 -9.89 -14.82 22.57
CA TYR A 431 -9.15 -14.24 23.69
C TYR A 431 -9.53 -12.77 23.97
N ASP A 432 -10.62 -12.30 23.36
CA ASP A 432 -11.15 -10.94 23.48
C ASP A 432 -10.09 -9.87 23.20
N ARG A 433 -9.87 -9.55 21.92
CA ARG A 433 -8.96 -8.51 21.40
C ARG A 433 -7.47 -8.77 21.65
N LEU A 434 -7.07 -10.03 21.77
CA LEU A 434 -5.65 -10.38 21.82
C LEU A 434 -5.04 -10.39 20.40
N LEU A 435 -3.97 -9.64 20.22
CA LEU A 435 -3.22 -9.56 18.97
C LEU A 435 -2.09 -10.60 18.96
N ILE A 436 -2.31 -11.72 18.27
CA ILE A 436 -1.28 -12.74 18.02
C ILE A 436 -0.93 -12.74 16.52
N PRO A 437 0.36 -12.65 16.15
CA PRO A 437 0.77 -12.75 14.76
C PRO A 437 0.36 -14.10 14.17
N SER A 438 -0.10 -14.10 12.93
CA SER A 438 -0.41 -15.33 12.20
C SER A 438 0.81 -15.84 11.45
N ASN A 439 0.88 -17.17 11.26
CA ASN A 439 1.90 -17.81 10.45
C ASN A 439 1.30 -18.24 9.10
N PRO A 440 1.61 -17.54 7.99
CA PRO A 440 1.15 -17.95 6.67
C PRO A 440 1.69 -19.32 6.24
N GLY A 441 2.83 -19.76 6.79
CA GLY A 441 3.49 -21.04 6.46
C GLY A 441 2.64 -22.26 6.79
N ILE A 442 1.77 -22.17 7.81
CA ILE A 442 0.82 -23.21 8.21
C ILE A 442 -0.23 -23.50 7.11
N GLY A 443 -0.53 -22.48 6.29
CA GLY A 443 -1.55 -22.50 5.25
C GLY A 443 -2.51 -21.31 5.38
N VAL A 444 -2.85 -20.70 4.24
CA VAL A 444 -3.74 -19.54 4.17
C VAL A 444 -5.12 -19.99 3.69
N LEU A 445 -6.16 -19.65 4.44
CA LEU A 445 -7.55 -19.94 4.07
C LEU A 445 -8.12 -18.79 3.25
N ARG A 446 -8.58 -19.07 2.03
CA ARG A 446 -9.34 -18.14 1.21
C ARG A 446 -10.83 -18.36 1.42
N TYR A 447 -11.54 -17.30 1.82
CA TYR A 447 -12.99 -17.31 2.00
C TYR A 447 -13.60 -15.96 1.55
N LYS A 448 -14.61 -16.00 0.66
CA LYS A 448 -15.24 -14.81 0.05
C LYS A 448 -14.22 -13.80 -0.52
N ASP A 449 -13.23 -14.30 -1.26
CA ASP A 449 -12.13 -13.52 -1.86
C ASP A 449 -11.19 -12.79 -0.88
N ASN A 450 -11.31 -13.10 0.42
CA ASN A 450 -10.38 -12.63 1.45
C ASN A 450 -9.46 -13.77 1.91
N TYR A 451 -8.24 -13.42 2.31
CA TYR A 451 -7.20 -14.35 2.74
C TYR A 451 -6.98 -14.24 4.24
N TYR A 452 -7.09 -15.35 4.96
CA TYR A 452 -6.93 -15.42 6.41
C TYR A 452 -5.79 -16.35 6.78
N ALA A 453 -4.92 -15.91 7.68
CA ALA A 453 -3.85 -16.70 8.27
C ALA A 453 -4.09 -16.84 9.78
N PHE A 454 -3.54 -17.89 10.38
CA PHE A 454 -3.81 -18.29 11.77
C PHE A 454 -2.51 -18.52 12.55
N CYS A 455 -2.59 -18.46 13.87
CA CYS A 455 -1.46 -18.78 14.76
C CYS A 455 -1.19 -20.28 14.82
N ASP A 456 -2.25 -21.11 14.82
CA ASP A 456 -2.18 -22.56 14.95
C ASP A 456 -3.17 -23.25 14.01
N LYS A 457 -2.91 -24.53 13.68
CA LYS A 457 -3.85 -25.36 12.88
C LYS A 457 -5.23 -25.50 13.52
N GLN A 458 -5.30 -25.58 14.85
CA GLN A 458 -6.59 -25.69 15.58
C GLN A 458 -7.45 -24.44 15.36
N ALA A 459 -6.84 -23.25 15.43
CA ALA A 459 -7.52 -21.99 15.15
C ALA A 459 -8.07 -21.95 13.71
N ALA A 460 -7.33 -22.49 12.74
CA ALA A 460 -7.78 -22.59 11.35
C ALA A 460 -8.98 -23.55 11.19
N TYR A 461 -8.99 -24.69 11.88
CA TYR A 461 -10.11 -25.64 11.87
C TYR A 461 -11.36 -25.09 12.55
N GLU A 462 -11.22 -24.44 13.70
CA GLU A 462 -12.35 -23.79 14.36
C GLU A 462 -12.93 -22.66 13.50
N PHE A 463 -12.07 -21.87 12.87
CA PHE A 463 -12.50 -20.84 11.92
C PHE A 463 -13.22 -21.44 10.70
N SER A 464 -12.73 -22.56 10.16
CA SER A 464 -13.30 -23.17 8.95
C SER A 464 -14.72 -23.70 9.16
N ASN A 465 -15.04 -24.13 10.38
CA ASN A 465 -16.37 -24.56 10.81
C ASN A 465 -17.40 -23.42 10.83
N ALA A 466 -16.99 -22.22 11.29
CA ALA A 466 -17.91 -21.09 11.47
C ALA A 466 -17.28 -19.73 11.07
N PRO A 467 -16.86 -19.54 9.80
CA PRO A 467 -16.06 -18.38 9.39
C PRO A 467 -16.82 -17.06 9.56
N GLU A 468 -18.13 -17.02 9.29
CA GLU A 468 -18.93 -15.80 9.45
C GLU A 468 -19.03 -15.35 10.91
N SER A 469 -19.05 -16.28 11.86
CA SER A 469 -19.12 -15.96 13.28
C SER A 469 -17.85 -15.24 13.74
N TYR A 470 -16.69 -15.71 13.31
CA TYR A 470 -15.41 -15.07 13.66
C TYR A 470 -15.22 -13.74 12.94
N ILE A 471 -15.58 -13.64 11.66
CA ILE A 471 -15.51 -12.37 10.92
C ILE A 471 -16.41 -11.31 11.58
N ASN A 472 -17.65 -11.67 11.93
CA ASN A 472 -18.55 -10.76 12.66
C ASN A 472 -18.04 -10.47 14.07
N GLY A 473 -17.46 -11.45 14.76
CA GLY A 473 -16.85 -11.27 16.09
C GLY A 473 -15.71 -10.26 16.08
N VAL A 474 -14.84 -10.29 15.05
CA VAL A 474 -13.77 -9.28 14.89
C VAL A 474 -14.38 -7.90 14.65
N ALA A 475 -15.43 -7.79 13.84
CA ALA A 475 -16.12 -6.52 13.62
C ALA A 475 -16.77 -5.98 14.91
N GLU A 476 -17.40 -6.83 15.73
CA GLU A 476 -17.94 -6.43 17.03
C GLU A 476 -16.84 -6.02 18.01
N ALA A 477 -15.71 -6.73 18.04
CA ALA A 477 -14.55 -6.35 18.85
C ALA A 477 -14.00 -4.96 18.45
N ALA A 478 -13.94 -4.66 17.16
CA ALA A 478 -13.51 -3.36 16.63
C ALA A 478 -14.53 -2.23 16.89
N LYS A 479 -15.83 -2.54 17.02
CA LYS A 479 -16.84 -1.56 17.45
C LYS A 479 -16.67 -1.16 18.91
N LYS A 480 -16.32 -2.12 19.77
CA LYS A 480 -16.03 -1.87 21.20
C LYS A 480 -14.70 -1.15 21.42
N SER A 481 -13.70 -1.52 20.63
CA SER A 481 -12.35 -0.95 20.68
C SER A 481 -12.01 -0.32 19.31
N PRO A 482 -12.41 0.95 19.08
CA PRO A 482 -12.28 1.63 17.78
C PRO A 482 -10.83 1.74 17.27
N GLU A 483 -9.85 1.70 18.18
CA GLU A 483 -8.42 1.67 17.87
C GLU A 483 -8.03 0.46 17.01
N LEU A 484 -8.78 -0.64 17.05
CA LEU A 484 -8.52 -1.82 16.20
C LEU A 484 -8.89 -1.58 14.73
N ILE A 485 -9.76 -0.62 14.43
CA ILE A 485 -10.28 -0.40 13.07
C ILE A 485 -9.12 -0.04 12.12
N GLN A 486 -8.26 0.89 12.52
CA GLN A 486 -7.11 1.30 11.71
C GLN A 486 -5.96 0.29 11.80
N LEU A 487 -5.72 -0.30 12.97
CA LEU A 487 -4.67 -1.30 13.15
C LEU A 487 -4.87 -2.53 12.25
N LEU A 488 -6.12 -3.00 12.14
CA LEU A 488 -6.49 -4.18 11.37
C LEU A 488 -6.96 -3.87 9.93
N GLU A 489 -6.88 -2.60 9.50
CA GLU A 489 -7.33 -2.10 8.18
C GLU A 489 -8.79 -2.43 7.83
N LEU A 490 -9.69 -2.35 8.82
CA LEU A 490 -11.12 -2.69 8.65
C LEU A 490 -11.92 -1.60 7.91
N HIS A 491 -11.26 -0.64 7.26
CA HIS A 491 -11.89 0.51 6.61
C HIS A 491 -12.89 0.13 5.50
N THR A 492 -12.72 -1.03 4.85
CA THR A 492 -13.67 -1.54 3.85
C THR A 492 -14.98 -2.01 4.48
N GLN A 493 -14.91 -2.60 5.68
CA GLN A 493 -16.07 -3.05 6.46
C GLN A 493 -16.75 -1.89 7.18
N PHE A 494 -15.99 -0.82 7.45
CA PHE A 494 -16.41 0.39 8.16
C PHE A 494 -16.35 1.65 7.27
N ALA A 495 -16.63 1.52 5.97
CA ALA A 495 -16.49 2.60 4.99
C ALA A 495 -17.33 3.87 5.28
N SER A 496 -18.33 3.77 6.16
CA SER A 496 -19.12 4.90 6.68
C SER A 496 -18.38 5.74 7.76
N ILE A 497 -17.24 5.26 8.27
CA ILE A 497 -16.64 5.73 9.52
C ILE A 497 -15.34 6.49 9.28
N THR A 498 -14.53 6.15 8.29
CA THR A 498 -13.31 6.91 7.99
C THR A 498 -13.64 8.19 7.19
N PRO A 499 -13.38 9.42 7.72
CA PRO A 499 -13.66 10.65 6.97
C PRO A 499 -12.79 10.82 5.71
N TYR A 500 -11.71 10.04 5.57
CA TYR A 500 -10.69 10.19 4.52
C TYR A 500 -10.47 8.94 3.63
N ALA A 501 -11.23 7.86 3.78
CA ALA A 501 -11.06 6.66 2.94
C ALA A 501 -11.60 6.80 1.50
N GLN A 502 -12.19 7.95 1.14
CA GLN A 502 -12.53 8.27 -0.24
C GLN A 502 -11.36 9.02 -0.90
N GLY A 503 -10.26 8.34 -1.24
CA GLY A 503 -9.30 8.94 -2.16
C GLY A 503 -7.85 8.47 -2.20
N LYS A 504 -7.40 7.52 -1.36
CA LYS A 504 -6.01 7.03 -1.41
C LYS A 504 -5.93 5.53 -1.57
N GLU A 505 -6.28 5.04 -2.76
CA GLU A 505 -5.57 3.90 -3.39
C GLU A 505 -5.61 4.08 -4.92
N PRO A 506 -4.76 4.95 -5.51
CA PRO A 506 -4.37 4.80 -6.89
C PRO A 506 -3.22 3.79 -6.93
N GLY A 507 -3.50 2.50 -7.11
CA GLY A 507 -2.49 1.61 -7.71
C GLY A 507 -2.24 0.21 -7.14
N ARG A 508 -2.93 -0.30 -6.12
CA ARG A 508 -2.91 -1.76 -5.89
C ARG A 508 -3.89 -2.42 -6.86
N MET A 509 -3.40 -2.78 -8.06
CA MET A 509 -4.05 -3.85 -8.80
C MET A 509 -4.00 -5.08 -7.89
N ILE A 510 -5.16 -5.50 -7.38
CA ILE A 510 -5.29 -6.75 -6.62
C ILE A 510 -4.96 -7.88 -7.60
N GLU A 511 -3.69 -8.30 -7.63
CA GLU A 511 -3.27 -9.45 -8.42
C GLU A 511 -3.86 -10.70 -7.78
N ALA A 512 -4.88 -11.27 -8.42
CA ALA A 512 -5.47 -12.53 -7.99
C ALA A 512 -4.40 -13.63 -7.84
N PRO A 513 -4.53 -14.55 -6.87
CA PRO A 513 -3.59 -15.65 -6.67
C PRO A 513 -3.47 -16.48 -7.95
N VAL A 514 -2.24 -16.66 -8.42
CA VAL A 514 -1.93 -17.54 -9.55
C VAL A 514 -1.59 -18.91 -8.97
N THR A 515 -2.62 -19.72 -8.75
CA THR A 515 -2.47 -21.11 -8.33
C THR A 515 -1.90 -21.95 -9.46
N LYS A 516 -0.93 -22.81 -9.15
CA LYS A 516 -0.42 -23.83 -10.07
C LYS A 516 -1.36 -25.03 -10.01
N CYS A 517 -2.17 -25.20 -11.03
CA CYS A 517 -3.00 -26.39 -11.20
C CYS A 517 -2.35 -27.29 -12.27
N ASP A 518 -2.13 -28.56 -11.98
CA ASP A 518 -1.82 -29.54 -13.02
C ASP A 518 -3.08 -29.76 -13.86
N SER A 519 -3.07 -29.22 -15.08
CA SER A 519 -4.13 -29.42 -16.07
C SER A 519 -3.66 -30.45 -17.09
N GLY A 520 -4.05 -31.71 -16.88
CA GLY A 520 -3.89 -32.76 -17.89
C GLY A 520 -4.91 -32.60 -19.01
N THR A 521 -4.48 -32.20 -20.20
CA THR A 521 -5.34 -32.29 -21.40
C THR A 521 -5.03 -33.61 -22.09
N GLN A 522 -5.97 -34.54 -22.12
CA GLN A 522 -5.86 -35.73 -22.94
C GLN A 522 -6.07 -35.30 -24.39
N THR A 523 -5.03 -35.29 -25.21
CA THR A 523 -5.18 -35.19 -26.66
C THR A 523 -5.87 -36.45 -27.16
N ASP A 524 -7.05 -36.30 -27.75
CA ASP A 524 -7.74 -37.40 -28.43
C ASP A 524 -6.81 -38.04 -29.46
N THR A 525 -6.58 -39.35 -29.34
CA THR A 525 -5.68 -40.11 -30.23
C THR A 525 -6.31 -40.40 -31.60
N HIS A 526 -7.58 -40.04 -31.79
CA HIS A 526 -8.33 -40.22 -33.04
C HIS A 526 -9.10 -38.95 -33.37
N PHE A 527 -8.49 -38.06 -34.16
CA PHE A 527 -9.22 -36.97 -34.78
C PHE A 527 -10.18 -37.57 -35.83
N MET A 528 -11.49 -37.47 -35.59
CA MET A 528 -12.44 -37.54 -36.71
C MET A 528 -12.30 -36.22 -37.47
N GLU A 529 -11.63 -36.25 -38.62
CA GLU A 529 -11.51 -35.07 -39.49
C GLU A 529 -12.90 -34.65 -39.96
N THR A 530 -13.47 -33.63 -39.32
CA THR A 530 -14.61 -32.92 -39.89
C THR A 530 -14.08 -32.13 -41.09
N ASN A 531 -14.35 -32.61 -42.30
CA ASN A 531 -13.99 -31.91 -43.53
C ASN A 531 -14.92 -30.70 -43.75
N ILE A 532 -14.84 -29.73 -42.85
CA ILE A 532 -15.55 -28.46 -42.94
C ILE A 532 -14.67 -27.51 -43.75
N VAL A 533 -14.96 -27.45 -45.05
CA VAL A 533 -14.36 -26.46 -45.94
C VAL A 533 -14.90 -25.09 -45.57
N LYS A 534 -14.19 -24.36 -44.70
CA LYS A 534 -14.58 -23.00 -44.25
C LYS A 534 -14.73 -21.97 -45.38
N SER A 535 -14.21 -22.28 -46.57
CA SER A 535 -14.32 -21.47 -47.79
C SER A 535 -15.49 -21.86 -48.70
N TYR A 536 -16.29 -22.86 -48.34
CA TYR A 536 -17.45 -23.29 -49.10
C TYR A 536 -18.61 -22.32 -48.89
N GLU A 537 -19.09 -21.72 -49.97
CA GLU A 537 -20.32 -20.91 -49.99
C GLU A 537 -21.32 -21.57 -50.92
N TRP A 538 -22.53 -21.81 -50.42
CA TRP A 538 -23.61 -22.43 -51.19
C TRP A 538 -24.34 -21.43 -52.10
N ASN A 539 -24.16 -20.13 -51.86
CA ASN A 539 -24.88 -19.06 -52.57
C ASN A 539 -24.19 -18.72 -53.90
N GLU A 540 -24.82 -19.07 -55.02
CA GLU A 540 -24.32 -18.80 -56.37
C GLU A 540 -24.04 -17.31 -56.65
N TRP A 541 -24.81 -16.40 -56.04
CA TRP A 541 -24.62 -14.96 -56.23
C TRP A 541 -23.42 -14.40 -55.45
N GLU A 542 -23.05 -15.01 -54.34
CA GLU A 542 -21.79 -14.70 -53.65
C GLU A 542 -20.59 -15.23 -54.42
N LEU A 543 -20.67 -16.46 -54.93
CA LEU A 543 -19.63 -17.04 -55.79
C LEU A 543 -19.37 -16.16 -57.03
N ARG A 544 -20.43 -15.66 -57.68
CA ARG A 544 -20.31 -14.70 -58.79
C ARG A 544 -19.68 -13.37 -58.38
N ARG A 545 -20.07 -12.80 -57.23
CA ARG A 545 -19.44 -11.57 -56.70
C ARG A 545 -17.96 -11.76 -56.40
N LYS A 546 -17.58 -12.90 -55.81
CA LYS A 546 -16.18 -13.25 -55.55
C LYS A 546 -15.38 -13.45 -56.83
N ALA A 547 -15.96 -14.13 -57.84
CA ALA A 547 -15.34 -14.29 -59.15
C ALA A 547 -15.12 -12.94 -59.86
N LEU A 548 -16.11 -12.04 -59.83
CA LEU A 548 -15.97 -10.67 -60.34
C LEU A 548 -14.90 -9.87 -59.60
N LYS A 549 -14.81 -10.02 -58.26
CA LYS A 549 -13.78 -9.38 -57.44
C LYS A 549 -12.37 -9.88 -57.81
N LEU A 550 -12.20 -11.19 -58.04
CA LEU A 550 -10.95 -11.80 -58.49
C LEU A 550 -10.58 -11.37 -59.92
N ALA A 551 -11.55 -11.27 -60.82
CA ALA A 551 -11.33 -10.75 -62.18
C ALA A 551 -10.89 -9.27 -62.15
N ASN A 552 -11.52 -8.45 -61.32
CA ASN A 552 -11.12 -7.06 -61.09
C ASN A 552 -9.75 -6.93 -60.39
N LEU A 553 -9.32 -7.93 -59.62
CA LEU A 553 -7.97 -7.95 -59.04
C LEU A 553 -6.91 -8.32 -60.09
N ARG A 554 -7.24 -9.17 -61.08
CA ARG A 554 -6.32 -9.48 -62.20
C ARG A 554 -6.04 -8.26 -63.10
N THR A 555 -6.98 -7.32 -63.21
CA THR A 555 -6.79 -6.08 -63.98
C THR A 555 -6.09 -4.99 -63.18
N LYS A 556 -5.90 -5.17 -61.87
CA LYS A 556 -5.16 -4.25 -61.01
C LYS A 556 -3.70 -4.67 -60.94
N ILE A 557 -2.86 -4.00 -61.74
CA ILE A 557 -1.41 -4.19 -61.74
C ILE A 557 -0.82 -3.57 -60.46
N THR A 558 -0.31 -4.39 -59.55
CA THR A 558 0.52 -3.93 -58.42
C THR A 558 2.01 -4.05 -58.78
N HIS A 559 2.76 -2.97 -58.59
CA HIS A 559 4.13 -2.81 -59.07
C HIS A 559 5.23 -3.36 -58.14
N SER A 560 4.92 -4.13 -57.10
CA SER A 560 5.92 -4.66 -56.17
C SER A 560 5.88 -6.18 -56.09
N VAL A 561 7.00 -6.82 -56.41
CA VAL A 561 7.21 -8.26 -56.32
C VAL A 561 7.85 -8.57 -54.97
N GLN A 562 7.07 -9.10 -54.04
CA GLN A 562 7.62 -9.79 -52.88
C GLN A 562 7.02 -11.19 -52.86
N THR A 563 7.84 -12.21 -53.10
CA THR A 563 7.44 -13.61 -53.16
C THR A 563 7.59 -14.28 -51.79
N ASN A 564 6.75 -15.30 -51.54
CA ASN A 564 6.76 -16.15 -50.32
C ASN A 564 8.13 -16.78 -49.99
N LEU A 565 9.06 -16.82 -50.95
CA LEU A 565 10.43 -17.30 -50.77
C LEU A 565 11.31 -16.38 -49.89
N SER A 566 10.87 -15.15 -49.60
CA SER A 566 11.59 -14.23 -48.72
C SER A 566 11.37 -14.48 -47.21
N ASN A 567 10.42 -15.37 -46.84
CA ASN A 567 10.06 -15.61 -45.45
C ASN A 567 11.00 -16.60 -44.72
N PHE A 568 11.87 -17.32 -45.44
CA PHE A 568 12.76 -18.36 -44.89
C PHE A 568 14.22 -17.91 -44.72
N ARG A 569 14.47 -16.63 -44.45
CA ARG A 569 15.83 -16.12 -44.17
C ARG A 569 16.10 -15.81 -42.69
N ARG A 570 15.32 -16.38 -41.78
CA ARG A 570 15.64 -16.38 -40.34
C ARG A 570 15.94 -17.81 -39.90
N ASP A 571 17.18 -18.05 -39.48
CA ASP A 571 17.53 -19.23 -38.71
C ASP A 571 16.74 -19.19 -37.39
N ASN A 572 15.88 -20.18 -37.20
CA ASN A 572 15.16 -20.42 -35.96
C ASN A 572 15.76 -21.68 -35.35
N ASP A 573 16.64 -21.54 -34.37
CA ASP A 573 17.15 -22.67 -33.60
C ASP A 573 15.97 -23.33 -32.87
N SER A 574 15.67 -24.57 -33.24
CA SER A 574 14.62 -25.37 -32.62
C SER A 574 15.24 -26.19 -31.49
N GLN A 575 14.97 -25.83 -30.24
CA GLN A 575 15.29 -26.69 -29.10
C GLN A 575 14.44 -27.97 -29.17
N VAL A 576 15.09 -29.12 -29.32
CA VAL A 576 14.45 -30.43 -29.21
C VAL A 576 14.36 -30.81 -27.75
N TYR A 577 13.14 -31.00 -27.24
CA TYR A 577 12.90 -31.69 -25.97
C TYR A 577 12.68 -33.17 -26.27
N LEU A 578 13.58 -34.03 -25.78
CA LEU A 578 13.36 -35.48 -25.84
C LEU A 578 12.18 -35.85 -24.92
N PRO A 579 11.30 -36.79 -25.33
CA PRO A 579 10.26 -37.31 -24.47
C PRO A 579 10.86 -37.90 -23.20
N LYS A 580 10.34 -37.51 -22.02
CA LYS A 580 10.70 -38.17 -20.76
C LYS A 580 10.20 -39.61 -20.78
N ASN A 581 10.99 -40.52 -20.22
CA ASN A 581 10.54 -41.90 -19.99
C ASN A 581 9.37 -41.88 -18.99
N VAL A 582 8.21 -42.28 -19.46
CA VAL A 582 7.01 -42.51 -18.64
C VAL A 582 7.02 -43.98 -18.26
N GLU A 583 7.08 -44.27 -16.96
CA GLU A 583 6.74 -45.59 -16.45
C GLU A 583 5.23 -45.77 -16.55
N THR A 584 4.78 -46.63 -17.44
CA THR A 584 3.37 -47.02 -17.53
C THR A 584 3.05 -48.01 -16.42
N GLN A 585 2.24 -47.62 -15.43
CA GLN A 585 1.45 -48.61 -14.70
C GLN A 585 0.45 -49.22 -15.67
N THR A 586 0.55 -50.53 -15.90
CA THR A 586 -0.50 -51.28 -16.61
C THR A 586 -1.80 -51.19 -15.81
N LYS A 587 -2.84 -50.58 -16.41
CA LYS A 587 -4.20 -50.65 -15.87
C LYS A 587 -4.61 -52.12 -15.80
N ARG A 588 -4.89 -52.62 -14.60
CA ARG A 588 -5.68 -53.84 -14.40
C ARG A 588 -7.14 -53.42 -14.46
N GLU A 589 -7.79 -53.61 -15.61
CA GLU A 589 -9.25 -53.46 -15.69
C GLU A 589 -9.90 -54.53 -14.81
N SER A 590 -10.50 -54.08 -13.72
CA SER A 590 -11.40 -54.88 -12.90
C SER A 590 -12.80 -54.38 -13.24
N SER A 591 -13.47 -54.98 -14.21
CA SER A 591 -14.88 -54.68 -14.44
C SER A 591 -15.70 -55.33 -13.33
N THR A 592 -16.52 -54.55 -12.64
CA THR A 592 -17.58 -55.10 -11.79
C THR A 592 -18.81 -55.25 -12.67
N ASN A 593 -19.07 -56.47 -13.14
CA ASN A 593 -20.35 -56.75 -13.79
C ASN A 593 -21.44 -56.61 -12.73
N VAL A 594 -22.34 -55.66 -12.92
CA VAL A 594 -23.55 -55.52 -12.09
C VAL A 594 -24.67 -56.26 -12.83
N PRO A 595 -25.43 -57.16 -12.17
CA PRO A 595 -26.50 -57.89 -12.84
C PRO A 595 -27.51 -56.89 -13.41
N LYS A 596 -27.91 -57.06 -14.67
CA LYS A 596 -28.87 -56.17 -15.32
C LYS A 596 -30.28 -56.55 -14.88
N PRO A 597 -30.98 -55.72 -14.10
CA PRO A 597 -32.32 -56.05 -13.65
C PRO A 597 -33.26 -56.14 -14.85
N SER A 598 -33.91 -57.29 -15.02
CA SER A 598 -34.88 -57.50 -16.09
C SER A 598 -36.17 -58.05 -15.50
N THR A 599 -37.25 -57.29 -15.63
CA THR A 599 -38.57 -57.68 -15.11
C THR A 599 -39.51 -57.92 -16.27
N PHE A 600 -40.17 -59.07 -16.26
CA PHE A 600 -41.18 -59.42 -17.24
C PHE A 600 -42.56 -59.33 -16.60
N VAL A 601 -43.41 -58.49 -17.17
CA VAL A 601 -44.79 -58.31 -16.70
C VAL A 601 -45.73 -59.06 -17.63
N ALA A 602 -46.36 -60.10 -17.11
CA ALA A 602 -47.34 -60.92 -17.83
C ALA A 602 -48.78 -60.60 -17.35
N GLY A 603 -49.75 -60.77 -18.25
CA GLY A 603 -51.19 -60.63 -17.92
C GLY A 603 -51.84 -59.28 -18.28
N LEU A 604 -51.11 -58.36 -18.93
CA LEU A 604 -51.64 -57.05 -19.36
C LEU A 604 -52.39 -57.08 -20.71
N ARG A 605 -52.27 -58.16 -21.50
CA ARG A 605 -53.07 -58.34 -22.71
C ARG A 605 -54.35 -59.09 -22.32
N GLY A 606 -55.44 -58.34 -22.16
CA GLY A 606 -56.73 -58.86 -21.73
C GLY A 606 -57.26 -59.92 -22.69
N CYS A 607 -57.36 -61.16 -22.20
CA CYS A 607 -58.13 -62.23 -22.82
C CYS A 607 -59.24 -62.65 -21.86
N ASN A 608 -60.48 -62.24 -22.17
CA ASN A 608 -61.78 -62.72 -21.68
C ASN A 608 -61.88 -63.27 -20.24
N SER A 609 -61.35 -62.53 -19.26
CA SER A 609 -61.61 -62.76 -17.83
C SER A 609 -62.00 -61.43 -17.17
N THR A 610 -62.92 -61.47 -16.22
CA THR A 610 -63.50 -60.28 -15.56
C THR A 610 -62.58 -59.62 -14.52
N LYS A 611 -61.36 -60.15 -14.30
CA LYS A 611 -60.36 -59.53 -13.42
C LYS A 611 -58.96 -59.66 -14.00
N THR A 612 -58.29 -58.53 -14.18
CA THR A 612 -56.89 -58.46 -14.63
C THR A 612 -55.98 -58.71 -13.42
N THR A 613 -55.31 -59.86 -13.37
CA THR A 613 -54.24 -60.15 -12.39
C THR A 613 -52.90 -59.93 -13.06
N MET A 614 -52.15 -58.93 -12.58
CA MET A 614 -50.78 -58.65 -13.03
C MET A 614 -49.80 -59.55 -12.27
N ASN A 615 -49.03 -60.37 -12.99
CA ASN A 615 -47.92 -61.13 -12.43
C ASN A 615 -46.61 -60.51 -12.93
N VAL A 616 -45.80 -60.02 -11.99
CA VAL A 616 -44.44 -59.56 -12.26
C VAL A 616 -43.50 -60.70 -11.91
N VAL A 617 -42.70 -61.13 -12.89
CA VAL A 617 -41.65 -62.14 -12.69
C VAL A 617 -40.31 -61.44 -12.86
N ASP A 618 -39.45 -61.58 -11.86
CA ASP A 618 -38.07 -61.12 -11.93
C ASP A 618 -37.23 -62.16 -12.70
N LEU A 619 -36.58 -61.72 -13.78
CA LEU A 619 -35.72 -62.52 -14.65
C LEU A 619 -34.26 -62.04 -14.58
N THR A 620 -33.90 -61.31 -13.53
CA THR A 620 -32.53 -60.87 -13.32
C THR A 620 -31.62 -62.08 -13.12
N LEU A 621 -30.66 -62.27 -14.03
CA LEU A 621 -29.65 -63.32 -13.93
C LEU A 621 -28.49 -62.81 -13.06
N ASP A 622 -28.05 -63.65 -12.14
CA ASP A 622 -26.85 -63.39 -11.35
C ASP A 622 -25.59 -63.50 -12.22
N VAL A 623 -24.58 -62.70 -11.87
CA VAL A 623 -23.35 -62.50 -12.66
C VAL A 623 -22.57 -63.79 -12.90
N ASP A 624 -22.74 -64.79 -12.05
CA ASP A 624 -22.07 -66.10 -12.14
C ASP A 624 -22.73 -67.07 -13.14
N GLN A 625 -23.90 -66.73 -13.70
CA GLN A 625 -24.65 -67.58 -14.63
C GLN A 625 -24.63 -67.09 -16.09
N THR A 626 -23.88 -66.02 -16.40
CA THR A 626 -23.76 -65.44 -17.76
C THR A 626 -22.38 -65.59 -18.38
#